data_AF-A0A0E0RIL9-F1
#
_entry.id   AF-A0A0E0RIL9-F1
#
_cell.length_a   1.000
_cell.length_b   1.000
_cell.length_c   1.000
_cell.angle_alpha   90.00
_cell.angle_beta   90.00
_cell.angle_gamma   90.00
#
_symmetry.space_group_name_H-M   'P 1'
#
loop_
_entity.id
_entity.type
_entity.pdbx_description
1 polymer ?
#
loop_
_entity_poly.entity_id
_entity_poly.type
_entity_poly.pdbx_seq_one_letter_code
_entity_poly.pdbx_strand_id
1 'polypeptide(L)'
;MAIGGCPIYVSDKPGNHNLELLRKLVLPSGSGLRIWNLNKCGGIVGVFNCQGAGWCRVAKKTHVHDAAPGTLTGAVRADDVDAIAQVADDGDGDDGWDGEAVAYMQRARELVRLPCDAVLPVTLGALDYEVFHVCPVRAIAMAPGGTVVAFAPVGLLDTVDATAAAVALRVHGCDHFGAYFSRRPARCTLDGADVGFTYDGDTRTCSQRDPRRINLSQGKTGL
;
A
#
# COMPACT_ATOMS: atom_id res chain seq x y z
N MET A 1 -10.17 -5.65 -4.90
CA MET A 1 -8.71 -5.83 -4.87
C MET A 1 -8.35 -7.03 -3.99
N ALA A 2 -7.77 -8.09 -4.56
CA ALA A 2 -7.05 -9.09 -3.76
C ALA A 2 -5.81 -8.40 -3.14
N ILE A 3 -5.53 -8.64 -1.86
CA ILE A 3 -4.70 -7.70 -1.08
C ILE A 3 -3.25 -8.16 -0.92
N GLY A 4 -2.94 -9.46 -1.06
CA GLY A 4 -1.59 -9.91 -0.71
C GLY A 4 -1.00 -11.07 -1.49
N GLY A 5 -1.74 -11.76 -2.35
CA GLY A 5 -1.26 -12.96 -3.07
C GLY A 5 -0.74 -14.11 -2.20
N CYS A 6 -0.65 -13.92 -0.89
CA CYS A 6 -0.05 -14.82 0.09
C CYS A 6 -0.98 -14.95 1.31
N PRO A 7 -1.19 -16.17 1.84
CA PRO A 7 -1.86 -16.34 3.12
C PRO A 7 -1.01 -15.74 4.25
N ILE A 8 -1.60 -14.88 5.06
CA ILE A 8 -1.00 -14.45 6.34
C ILE A 8 -1.28 -15.56 7.34
N TYR A 9 -0.23 -16.28 7.76
CA TYR A 9 -0.31 -17.32 8.77
C TYR A 9 0.41 -16.86 10.04
N VAL A 10 -0.34 -16.39 11.03
CA VAL A 10 0.19 -16.16 12.38
C VAL A 10 -0.16 -17.39 13.22
N SER A 11 0.73 -18.37 13.21
CA SER A 11 0.64 -19.53 14.10
C SER A 11 1.95 -19.64 14.86
N ASP A 12 1.87 -19.43 16.16
CA ASP A 12 2.99 -19.68 17.06
C ASP A 12 2.72 -20.93 17.89
N LYS A 13 3.77 -21.66 18.27
CA LYS A 13 3.59 -22.78 19.21
C LYS A 13 3.19 -22.22 20.57
N PRO A 14 2.13 -22.73 21.23
CA PRO A 14 1.77 -22.27 22.57
C PRO A 14 2.97 -22.39 23.52
N GLY A 15 3.44 -21.25 24.05
CA GLY A 15 4.60 -21.20 24.96
C GLY A 15 5.96 -20.96 24.30
N ASN A 16 6.03 -20.81 22.98
CA ASN A 16 7.26 -20.49 22.24
C ASN A 16 7.14 -19.17 21.47
N HIS A 17 6.37 -18.24 22.02
CA HIS A 17 5.99 -17.03 21.33
C HIS A 17 7.18 -16.11 21.05
N ASN A 18 7.34 -15.65 19.81
CA ASN A 18 8.29 -14.57 19.54
C ASN A 18 7.68 -13.24 20.02
N LEU A 19 8.01 -12.85 21.25
CA LEU A 19 7.48 -11.64 21.89
C LEU A 19 7.90 -10.35 21.17
N GLU A 20 9.04 -10.34 20.48
CA GLU A 20 9.44 -9.19 19.65
C GLU A 20 8.53 -9.05 18.43
N LEU A 21 8.22 -10.16 17.75
CA LEU A 21 7.28 -10.18 16.63
C LEU A 21 5.86 -9.79 17.08
N LEU A 22 5.39 -10.33 18.21
CA LEU A 22 4.07 -9.97 18.76
C LEU A 22 3.98 -8.49 19.13
N ARG A 23 5.06 -7.88 19.63
CA ARG A 23 5.10 -6.43 19.90
C ARG A 23 5.03 -5.60 18.62
N LYS A 24 5.63 -6.07 17.51
CA LYS A 24 5.48 -5.43 16.20
C LYS A 24 4.07 -5.57 15.63
N LEU A 25 3.38 -6.67 15.94
CA LEU A 25 2.03 -6.95 15.47
C LEU A 25 0.93 -6.25 16.29
N VAL A 26 1.27 -5.56 17.37
CA VAL A 26 0.28 -4.87 18.21
C VAL A 26 0.57 -3.37 18.14
N LEU A 27 -0.47 -2.56 17.95
CA LEU A 27 -0.32 -1.10 18.00
C LEU A 27 0.31 -0.68 19.35
N PRO A 28 1.05 0.45 19.42
CA PRO A 28 1.66 0.90 20.67
C PRO A 28 0.70 0.99 21.86
N SER A 29 -0.60 1.19 21.60
CA SER A 29 -1.67 1.22 22.60
C SER A 29 -2.04 -0.15 23.19
N GLY A 30 -1.54 -1.26 22.65
CA GLY A 30 -1.85 -2.61 23.11
C GLY A 30 -3.23 -3.15 22.67
N SER A 31 -4.02 -2.37 21.94
CA SER A 31 -5.46 -2.61 21.72
C SER A 31 -5.86 -3.01 20.30
N GLY A 32 -4.91 -3.02 19.36
CA GLY A 32 -5.19 -3.35 17.96
C GLY A 32 -4.08 -4.20 17.36
N LEU A 33 -4.43 -5.01 16.36
CA LEU A 33 -3.47 -5.80 15.59
C LEU A 33 -3.04 -5.02 14.34
N ARG A 34 -1.75 -5.02 14.08
CA ARG A 34 -1.10 -4.52 12.88
C ARG A 34 -0.44 -5.70 12.17
N ILE A 35 -0.74 -5.92 10.91
CA ILE A 35 -0.09 -6.95 10.11
C ILE A 35 0.45 -6.31 8.85
N TRP A 36 1.67 -6.67 8.46
CA TRP A 36 2.24 -6.19 7.22
C TRP A 36 2.71 -7.32 6.31
N ASN A 37 2.81 -7.01 5.03
CA ASN A 37 3.40 -7.86 3.99
C ASN A 37 4.11 -6.97 2.97
N LEU A 38 5.15 -7.47 2.30
CA LEU A 38 5.94 -6.74 1.32
C LEU A 38 5.87 -7.47 -0.02
N ASN A 39 5.71 -6.72 -1.11
CA ASN A 39 5.83 -7.20 -2.48
C ASN A 39 6.92 -6.39 -3.22
N LYS A 40 7.17 -6.67 -4.50
CA LYS A 40 8.24 -6.02 -5.29
C LYS A 40 8.13 -4.48 -5.39
N CYS A 41 6.98 -3.90 -5.06
CA CYS A 41 6.66 -2.51 -5.37
C CYS A 41 6.11 -1.72 -4.17
N GLY A 42 6.00 -2.35 -3.01
CA GLY A 42 5.43 -1.75 -1.82
C GLY A 42 5.05 -2.81 -0.79
N GLY A 43 4.19 -2.45 0.14
CA GLY A 43 3.68 -3.36 1.15
C GLY A 43 2.29 -3.01 1.65
N ILE A 44 1.73 -3.92 2.42
CA ILE A 44 0.41 -3.78 3.02
C ILE A 44 0.59 -3.53 4.51
N VAL A 45 -0.24 -2.67 5.09
CA VAL A 45 -0.47 -2.57 6.54
C VAL A 45 -1.96 -2.78 6.80
N GLY A 46 -2.33 -3.82 7.53
CA GLY A 46 -3.69 -4.01 8.03
C GLY A 46 -3.79 -3.57 9.47
N VAL A 47 -4.80 -2.76 9.80
CA VAL A 47 -5.12 -2.32 11.16
C VAL A 47 -6.49 -2.85 11.53
N PHE A 48 -6.59 -3.55 12.67
CA PHE A 48 -7.81 -4.23 13.11
C PHE A 48 -8.18 -3.84 14.54
N ASN A 49 -9.42 -3.43 14.75
CA ASN A 49 -9.98 -3.31 16.09
C ASN A 49 -10.48 -4.68 16.55
N CYS A 50 -9.67 -5.33 17.38
CA CYS A 50 -9.98 -6.64 17.96
C CYS A 50 -10.30 -6.56 19.47
N GLN A 51 -10.70 -5.38 19.97
CA GLN A 51 -11.08 -5.21 21.36
C GLN A 51 -12.32 -6.04 21.72
N GLY A 52 -12.54 -6.27 23.01
CA GLY A 52 -13.76 -6.89 23.54
C GLY A 52 -13.72 -8.42 23.70
N ALA A 53 -12.88 -9.11 22.94
CA ALA A 53 -12.74 -10.56 23.03
C ALA A 53 -11.29 -11.02 22.88
N GLY A 54 -10.94 -12.11 23.58
CA GLY A 54 -9.60 -12.69 23.52
C GLY A 54 -9.62 -14.20 23.68
N TRP A 55 -8.56 -14.88 23.23
CA TRP A 55 -8.45 -16.33 23.38
C TRP A 55 -8.16 -16.72 24.84
N CYS A 56 -9.06 -17.48 25.47
CA CYS A 56 -8.81 -18.05 26.79
C CYS A 56 -8.10 -19.40 26.65
N ARG A 57 -6.83 -19.47 27.07
CA ARG A 57 -6.02 -20.70 27.00
C ARG A 57 -6.58 -21.84 27.86
N VAL A 58 -7.23 -21.52 28.97
CA VAL A 58 -7.80 -22.51 29.91
C VAL A 58 -9.08 -23.11 29.32
N ALA A 59 -10.04 -22.26 28.97
CA ALA A 59 -11.33 -22.69 28.46
C ALA A 59 -11.28 -23.12 26.97
N LYS A 60 -10.13 -22.94 26.30
CA LYS A 60 -9.92 -23.22 24.87
C LYS A 60 -11.04 -22.64 23.98
N LYS A 61 -11.49 -21.44 24.32
CA LYS A 61 -12.52 -20.70 23.58
C LYS A 61 -12.23 -19.22 23.62
N THR A 62 -12.76 -18.50 22.63
CA THR A 62 -12.82 -17.05 22.68
C THR A 62 -13.69 -16.62 23.88
N HIS A 63 -13.14 -15.77 24.73
CA HIS A 63 -13.82 -15.20 25.88
C HIS A 63 -14.07 -13.71 25.61
N VAL A 64 -15.34 -13.35 25.55
CA VAL A 64 -15.79 -11.95 25.46
C VAL A 64 -15.73 -11.37 26.87
N HIS A 65 -14.87 -10.39 27.07
CA HIS A 65 -14.72 -9.67 28.34
C HIS A 65 -15.34 -8.27 28.28
N ASP A 66 -15.58 -7.75 27.07
CA ASP A 66 -16.35 -6.54 26.83
C ASP A 66 -17.16 -6.73 25.54
N ALA A 67 -18.48 -6.69 25.65
CA ALA A 67 -19.40 -6.94 24.53
C ALA A 67 -19.65 -5.68 23.67
N ALA A 68 -19.20 -4.51 24.12
CA ALA A 68 -19.39 -3.24 23.43
C ALA A 68 -18.10 -2.40 23.47
N PRO A 69 -17.00 -2.92 22.88
CA PRO A 69 -15.74 -2.19 22.89
C PRO A 69 -15.85 -0.86 22.15
N GLY A 70 -15.09 0.12 22.63
CA GLY A 70 -15.07 1.47 22.07
C GLY A 70 -14.37 1.56 20.71
N THR A 71 -14.17 2.80 20.28
CA THR A 71 -13.37 3.12 19.09
C THR A 71 -11.89 2.98 19.37
N LEU A 72 -11.16 2.42 18.41
CA LEU A 72 -9.70 2.37 18.41
C LEU A 72 -9.16 3.49 17.51
N THR A 73 -8.30 4.34 18.06
CA THR A 73 -7.57 5.35 17.27
C THR A 73 -6.10 4.98 17.23
N GLY A 74 -5.50 5.09 16.04
CA GLY A 74 -4.09 4.83 15.80
C GLY A 74 -3.59 5.63 14.61
N ALA A 75 -2.43 5.22 14.11
CA ALA A 75 -1.81 5.83 12.95
C ALA A 75 -1.03 4.80 12.13
N VAL A 76 -0.88 5.11 10.85
CA VAL A 76 -0.06 4.37 9.89
C VAL A 76 1.00 5.31 9.29
N ARG A 77 2.23 4.85 9.21
CA ARG A 77 3.35 5.49 8.51
C ARG A 77 3.84 4.60 7.37
N ALA A 78 4.65 5.16 6.47
CA ALA A 78 5.28 4.38 5.41
C ALA A 78 6.20 3.29 6.00
N ASP A 79 6.96 3.66 7.05
CA ASP A 79 7.87 2.76 7.77
C ASP A 79 7.19 1.67 8.60
N ASP A 80 5.86 1.68 8.72
CA ASP A 80 5.14 0.55 9.33
C ASP A 80 5.16 -0.70 8.43
N VAL A 81 5.56 -0.56 7.17
CA VAL A 81 5.95 -1.66 6.30
C VAL A 81 7.45 -1.92 6.51
N ASP A 82 7.79 -2.98 7.25
CA ASP A 82 9.19 -3.39 7.44
C ASP A 82 9.88 -3.57 6.06
N ALA A 83 11.10 -3.05 5.95
CA ALA A 83 11.93 -3.11 4.75
C ALA A 83 11.37 -2.39 3.49
N ILE A 84 10.44 -1.46 3.65
CA ILE A 84 9.88 -0.68 2.52
C ILE A 84 10.95 0.05 1.69
N ALA A 85 12.04 0.51 2.31
CA ALA A 85 13.16 1.13 1.60
C ALA A 85 13.82 0.19 0.57
N GLN A 86 13.85 -1.12 0.84
CA GLN A 86 14.45 -2.11 -0.09
C GLN A 86 13.63 -2.27 -1.37
N VAL A 87 12.35 -1.92 -1.34
CA VAL A 87 11.47 -1.95 -2.53
C VAL A 87 11.25 -0.56 -3.09
N ALA A 88 11.95 0.45 -2.58
CA ALA A 88 12.03 1.76 -3.20
C ALA A 88 13.24 1.83 -4.15
N ASP A 89 14.30 1.07 -3.85
CA ASP A 89 15.48 0.90 -4.68
C ASP A 89 15.10 0.39 -6.09
N ASP A 90 15.56 1.12 -7.11
CA ASP A 90 15.39 0.82 -8.53
C ASP A 90 16.68 0.29 -9.18
N GLY A 91 17.75 0.09 -8.40
CA GLY A 91 19.00 -0.52 -8.83
C GLY A 91 20.05 0.47 -9.35
N ASP A 92 19.82 1.79 -9.25
CA ASP A 92 20.78 2.84 -9.66
C ASP A 92 21.82 3.19 -8.57
N GLY A 93 21.78 2.51 -7.41
CA GLY A 93 22.82 2.60 -6.38
C GLY A 93 22.79 3.87 -5.52
N ASP A 94 21.68 4.62 -5.57
CA ASP A 94 21.39 5.67 -4.59
C ASP A 94 20.53 5.06 -3.47
N ASP A 95 21.15 4.79 -2.33
CA ASP A 95 20.53 4.28 -1.10
C ASP A 95 19.63 5.36 -0.47
N GLY A 96 18.57 5.79 -1.17
CA GLY A 96 18.04 7.13 -0.91
C GLY A 96 16.55 7.28 -1.10
N TRP A 97 15.74 6.25 -0.84
CA TRP A 97 14.31 6.51 -0.70
C TRP A 97 14.11 7.61 0.35
N ASP A 98 13.56 8.74 -0.08
CA ASP A 98 13.40 9.95 0.73
C ASP A 98 12.27 9.84 1.76
N GLY A 99 11.65 8.67 1.89
CA GLY A 99 10.50 8.42 2.75
C GLY A 99 9.16 8.75 2.09
N GLU A 100 9.13 9.27 0.86
CA GLU A 100 7.87 9.59 0.18
C GLU A 100 7.19 8.32 -0.35
N ALA A 101 5.95 8.10 0.09
CA ALA A 101 5.10 7.02 -0.38
C ALA A 101 3.72 7.54 -0.77
N VAL A 102 2.91 6.64 -1.31
CA VAL A 102 1.45 6.78 -1.36
C VAL A 102 0.80 5.63 -0.62
N ALA A 103 -0.34 5.88 0.01
CA ALA A 103 -1.12 4.89 0.71
C ALA A 103 -2.52 4.80 0.11
N TYR A 104 -2.91 3.62 -0.35
CA TYR A 104 -4.29 3.33 -0.73
C TYR A 104 -5.04 2.67 0.41
N MET A 105 -6.10 3.34 0.86
CA MET A 105 -7.00 2.88 1.91
C MET A 105 -8.11 2.04 1.28
N GLN A 106 -8.12 0.74 1.57
CA GLN A 106 -8.97 -0.23 0.89
C GLN A 106 -10.47 0.00 1.14
N ARG A 107 -10.88 0.32 2.37
CA ARG A 107 -12.30 0.56 2.68
C ARG A 107 -12.72 1.97 2.31
N ALA A 108 -11.90 2.97 2.60
CA ALA A 108 -12.16 4.35 2.16
C ALA A 108 -12.15 4.50 0.62
N ARG A 109 -11.47 3.60 -0.09
CA ARG A 109 -11.22 3.66 -1.54
C ARG A 109 -10.52 4.95 -1.97
N GLU A 110 -9.57 5.37 -1.15
CA GLU A 110 -8.87 6.64 -1.30
C GLU A 110 -7.37 6.40 -1.41
N LEU A 111 -6.72 7.09 -2.35
CA LEU A 111 -5.27 7.11 -2.50
C LEU A 111 -4.76 8.45 -1.99
N VAL A 112 -3.90 8.42 -0.97
CA VAL A 112 -3.32 9.61 -0.36
C VAL A 112 -1.80 9.61 -0.53
N ARG A 113 -1.22 10.81 -0.67
CA ARG A 113 0.23 10.97 -0.55
C ARG A 113 0.61 10.85 0.92
N LEU A 114 1.75 10.21 1.15
CA LEU A 114 2.35 10.02 2.47
C LEU A 114 3.80 10.52 2.38
N PRO A 115 4.04 11.83 2.57
CA PRO A 115 5.39 12.38 2.62
C PRO A 115 6.26 11.70 3.69
N CYS A 116 7.58 11.93 3.63
CA CYS A 116 8.50 11.51 4.66
C CYS A 116 8.00 11.90 6.06
N ASP A 117 8.10 10.98 7.02
CA ASP A 117 7.62 11.10 8.41
C ASP A 117 6.11 11.36 8.58
N ALA A 118 5.33 11.42 7.50
CA ALA A 118 3.91 11.70 7.58
C ALA A 118 3.15 10.58 8.30
N VAL A 119 2.11 10.99 9.01
CA VAL A 119 1.30 10.14 9.87
C VAL A 119 -0.12 10.15 9.35
N LEU A 120 -0.60 9.00 8.88
CA LEU A 120 -1.98 8.82 8.44
C LEU A 120 -2.84 8.34 9.61
N PRO A 121 -3.73 9.18 10.17
CA PRO A 121 -4.59 8.77 11.28
C PRO A 121 -5.61 7.71 10.83
N VAL A 122 -5.93 6.78 11.73
CA VAL A 122 -6.97 5.78 11.53
C VAL A 122 -7.84 5.66 12.77
N THR A 123 -9.16 5.65 12.58
CA THR A 123 -10.15 5.45 13.65
C THR A 123 -11.09 4.32 13.24
N LEU A 124 -11.16 3.29 14.07
CA LEU A 124 -11.92 2.07 13.79
C LEU A 124 -12.98 1.84 14.87
N GLY A 125 -14.21 1.55 14.44
CA GLY A 125 -15.25 1.04 15.34
C GLY A 125 -14.96 -0.37 15.85
N ALA A 126 -15.81 -0.87 16.73
CA ALA A 126 -15.74 -2.27 17.20
C ALA A 126 -15.78 -3.26 16.03
N LEU A 127 -14.86 -4.23 16.01
CA LEU A 127 -14.73 -5.24 14.95
C LEU A 127 -14.47 -4.65 13.55
N ASP A 128 -14.08 -3.38 13.48
CA ASP A 128 -13.78 -2.71 12.23
C ASP A 128 -12.30 -2.84 11.87
N TYR A 129 -11.98 -2.58 10.60
CA TYR A 129 -10.62 -2.68 10.08
C TYR A 129 -10.37 -1.66 8.97
N GLU A 130 -9.10 -1.42 8.66
CA GLU A 130 -8.68 -0.78 7.42
C GLU A 130 -7.39 -1.46 6.94
N VAL A 131 -7.23 -1.53 5.62
CA VAL A 131 -6.02 -2.06 4.99
C VAL A 131 -5.43 -1.00 4.08
N PHE A 132 -4.15 -0.72 4.29
CA PHE A 132 -3.37 0.27 3.59
C PHE A 132 -2.42 -0.45 2.63
N HIS A 133 -2.43 -0.09 1.34
CA HIS A 133 -1.36 -0.45 0.43
C HIS A 133 -0.41 0.73 0.28
N VAL A 134 0.78 0.59 0.86
CA VAL A 134 1.82 1.61 0.95
C VAL A 134 2.86 1.33 -0.13
N CYS A 135 3.06 2.29 -1.03
CA CYS A 135 3.94 2.14 -2.18
C CYS A 135 4.91 3.32 -2.25
N PRO A 136 6.23 3.09 -2.23
CA PRO A 136 7.22 4.15 -2.42
C PRO A 136 7.01 4.92 -3.71
N VAL A 137 7.20 6.24 -3.67
CA VAL A 137 7.26 7.09 -4.85
C VAL A 137 8.65 6.99 -5.46
N ARG A 138 8.72 6.71 -6.76
CA ARG A 138 9.97 6.54 -7.50
C ARG A 138 10.08 7.58 -8.59
N ALA A 139 11.26 8.18 -8.77
CA ALA A 139 11.55 9.00 -9.94
C ALA A 139 11.67 8.10 -11.18
N ILE A 140 11.12 8.54 -12.31
CA ILE A 140 11.19 7.78 -13.59
C ILE A 140 11.76 8.60 -14.74
N ALA A 141 11.77 9.94 -14.63
CA ALA A 141 12.32 10.84 -15.63
C ALA A 141 12.59 12.24 -15.07
N MET A 142 13.43 12.99 -15.76
CA MET A 142 13.46 14.45 -15.68
C MET A 142 12.77 15.04 -16.89
N ALA A 143 11.74 15.84 -16.66
CA ALA A 143 11.09 16.61 -17.71
C ALA A 143 11.91 17.86 -18.09
N PRO A 144 11.73 18.41 -19.30
CA PRO A 144 12.27 19.73 -19.66
C PRO A 144 11.93 20.76 -18.59
N GLY A 145 12.94 21.54 -18.16
CA GLY A 145 12.81 22.49 -17.04
C GLY A 145 13.17 21.91 -15.67
N GLY A 146 13.73 20.69 -15.59
CA GLY A 146 14.30 20.12 -14.37
C GLY A 146 13.29 19.57 -13.37
N THR A 147 12.02 19.41 -13.77
CA THR A 147 11.01 18.81 -12.90
C THR A 147 11.07 17.29 -12.94
N VAL A 148 11.07 16.65 -11.78
CA VAL A 148 11.01 15.20 -11.64
C VAL A 148 9.63 14.66 -12.04
N VAL A 149 9.60 13.66 -12.91
CA VAL A 149 8.44 12.81 -13.14
C VAL A 149 8.58 11.60 -12.22
N ALA A 150 7.58 11.37 -11.38
CA ALA A 150 7.60 10.32 -10.37
C ALA A 150 6.30 9.51 -10.41
N PHE A 151 6.39 8.27 -9.92
CA PHE A 151 5.36 7.26 -10.04
C PHE A 151 5.34 6.36 -8.80
N ALA A 152 4.15 5.92 -8.39
CA ALA A 152 3.99 4.83 -7.42
C ALA A 152 2.80 3.94 -7.82
N PRO A 153 3.02 2.64 -8.11
CA PRO A 153 1.94 1.75 -8.49
C PRO A 153 1.21 1.19 -7.27
N VAL A 154 -0.13 1.18 -7.29
CA VAL A 154 -0.94 0.55 -6.24
C VAL A 154 -1.68 -0.66 -6.80
N GLY A 155 -1.42 -1.82 -6.22
CA GLY A 155 -2.17 -3.05 -6.45
C GLY A 155 -1.28 -4.30 -6.35
N LEU A 156 -1.84 -5.45 -6.72
CA LEU A 156 -1.08 -6.69 -6.91
C LEU A 156 -0.40 -6.67 -8.27
N LEU A 157 0.88 -6.35 -8.25
CA LEU A 157 1.71 -6.22 -9.44
C LEU A 157 2.56 -7.48 -9.62
N ASP A 158 2.60 -7.99 -10.84
CA ASP A 158 3.50 -9.09 -11.22
C ASP A 158 4.84 -8.51 -11.72
N THR A 159 4.74 -7.55 -12.63
CA THR A 159 5.87 -6.87 -13.25
C THR A 159 5.59 -5.38 -13.38
N VAL A 160 6.61 -4.58 -13.07
CA VAL A 160 6.66 -3.14 -13.30
C VAL A 160 7.91 -2.87 -14.11
N ASP A 161 7.74 -2.22 -15.26
CA ASP A 161 8.82 -1.76 -16.12
C ASP A 161 8.61 -0.27 -16.36
N ALA A 162 9.42 0.54 -15.70
CA ALA A 162 9.31 1.99 -15.72
C ALA A 162 10.52 2.56 -16.47
N THR A 163 10.22 3.39 -17.46
CA THR A 163 11.21 4.13 -18.25
C THR A 163 10.84 5.60 -18.24
N ALA A 164 11.74 6.44 -18.73
CA ALA A 164 11.47 7.86 -18.89
C ALA A 164 10.27 8.17 -19.80
N ALA A 165 9.94 7.27 -20.73
CA ALA A 165 8.86 7.47 -21.69
C ALA A 165 7.53 6.84 -21.25
N ALA A 166 7.58 5.70 -20.57
CA ALA A 166 6.40 4.90 -20.25
C ALA A 166 6.61 4.01 -19.03
N VAL A 167 5.49 3.74 -18.35
CA VAL A 167 5.38 2.77 -17.26
C VAL A 167 4.45 1.66 -17.70
N ALA A 168 5.01 0.46 -17.88
CA ALA A 168 4.29 -0.75 -18.21
C ALA A 168 4.11 -1.63 -16.96
N LEU A 169 2.88 -2.07 -16.72
CA LEU A 169 2.46 -2.77 -15.52
C LEU A 169 1.67 -4.02 -15.91
N ARG A 170 1.99 -5.14 -15.27
CA ARG A 170 1.13 -6.32 -15.27
C ARG A 170 0.52 -6.49 -13.89
N VAL A 171 -0.79 -6.59 -13.86
CA VAL A 171 -1.58 -6.58 -12.63
C VAL A 171 -2.43 -7.84 -12.56
N HIS A 172 -2.64 -8.37 -11.34
CA HIS A 172 -3.44 -9.57 -11.11
C HIS A 172 -4.62 -9.28 -10.17
N GLY A 173 -5.78 -9.86 -10.47
CA GLY A 173 -6.91 -9.94 -9.55
C GLY A 173 -7.44 -8.58 -9.05
N CYS A 174 -7.23 -7.51 -9.83
CA CYS A 174 -7.72 -6.18 -9.52
C CYS A 174 -8.94 -5.83 -10.38
N ASP A 175 -10.05 -5.54 -9.71
CA ASP A 175 -11.23 -4.86 -10.27
C ASP A 175 -10.94 -3.37 -10.49
N HIS A 176 -10.06 -2.81 -9.65
CA HIS A 176 -9.64 -1.42 -9.70
C HIS A 176 -8.13 -1.32 -9.52
N PHE A 177 -7.48 -0.61 -10.43
CA PHE A 177 -6.08 -0.22 -10.36
C PHE A 177 -5.98 1.27 -10.08
N GLY A 178 -5.09 1.63 -9.18
CA GLY A 178 -4.72 3.01 -8.90
C GLY A 178 -3.21 3.18 -8.99
N ALA A 179 -2.75 4.36 -9.35
CA ALA A 179 -1.35 4.73 -9.21
C ALA A 179 -1.22 6.24 -9.00
N TYR A 180 -0.15 6.63 -8.34
CA TYR A 180 0.29 8.01 -8.31
C TYR A 180 1.17 8.31 -9.51
N PHE A 181 0.95 9.46 -10.14
CA PHE A 181 1.83 10.03 -11.14
C PHE A 181 1.98 11.52 -10.91
N SER A 182 3.21 11.98 -10.69
CA SER A 182 3.48 13.40 -10.42
C SER A 182 3.04 14.33 -11.58
N ARG A 183 2.85 13.76 -12.78
CA ARG A 183 2.28 14.41 -13.96
C ARG A 183 1.28 13.51 -14.66
N ARG A 184 0.20 14.10 -15.19
CA ARG A 184 -0.82 13.39 -15.96
C ARG A 184 -0.18 12.64 -17.14
N PRO A 185 -0.33 11.31 -17.24
CA PRO A 185 0.07 10.56 -18.43
C PRO A 185 -0.64 11.08 -19.69
N ALA A 186 0.00 11.02 -20.84
CA ALA A 186 -0.62 11.43 -22.09
C ALA A 186 -1.57 10.35 -22.65
N ARG A 187 -1.26 9.07 -22.38
CA ARG A 187 -1.95 7.92 -22.97
C ARG A 187 -1.94 6.74 -22.02
N CYS A 188 -3.04 6.00 -21.99
CA CYS A 188 -3.19 4.72 -21.30
C CYS A 188 -3.60 3.64 -22.30
N THR A 189 -2.94 2.49 -22.27
CA THR A 189 -3.39 1.31 -23.02
C THR A 189 -3.66 0.15 -22.07
N LEU A 190 -4.74 -0.59 -22.33
CA LEU A 190 -5.07 -1.86 -21.69
C LEU A 190 -4.95 -2.99 -22.71
N ASP A 191 -4.08 -3.97 -22.44
CA ASP A 191 -3.79 -5.09 -23.36
C ASP A 191 -3.45 -4.63 -24.81
N GLY A 192 -2.81 -3.46 -24.92
CA GLY A 192 -2.42 -2.86 -26.20
C GLY A 192 -3.48 -1.98 -26.87
N ALA A 193 -4.71 -1.93 -26.34
CA ALA A 193 -5.78 -1.06 -26.83
C ALA A 193 -5.83 0.27 -26.06
N ASP A 194 -6.05 1.37 -26.76
CA ASP A 194 -6.24 2.68 -26.12
C ASP A 194 -7.51 2.73 -25.29
N VAL A 195 -7.37 3.22 -24.06
CA VAL A 195 -8.48 3.39 -23.14
C VAL A 195 -8.44 4.77 -22.49
N GLY A 196 -9.62 5.29 -22.19
CA GLY A 196 -9.73 6.43 -21.29
C GLY A 196 -9.34 6.03 -19.86
N PHE A 197 -8.83 6.99 -19.10
CA PHE A 197 -8.48 6.82 -17.69
C PHE A 197 -8.79 8.12 -16.94
N THR A 198 -8.99 8.01 -15.62
CA THR A 198 -9.15 9.17 -14.75
C THR A 198 -7.79 9.68 -14.29
N TYR A 199 -7.67 10.99 -14.15
CA TYR A 199 -6.53 11.60 -13.47
C TYR A 199 -7.02 12.81 -12.69
N ASP A 200 -6.79 12.77 -11.38
CA ASP A 200 -7.02 13.87 -10.47
C ASP A 200 -5.72 14.67 -10.34
N GLY A 201 -5.76 15.96 -10.67
CA GLY A 201 -4.59 16.84 -10.65
C GLY A 201 -4.17 17.27 -9.23
N ASP A 202 -5.10 17.27 -8.28
CA ASP A 202 -4.86 17.70 -6.91
C ASP A 202 -4.18 16.58 -6.13
N THR A 203 -4.72 15.36 -6.23
CA THR A 203 -4.15 14.16 -5.60
C THR A 203 -3.06 13.50 -6.45
N ARG A 204 -2.97 13.88 -7.74
CA ARG A 204 -2.04 13.31 -8.73
C ARG A 204 -2.20 11.80 -8.91
N THR A 205 -3.43 11.32 -8.80
CA THR A 205 -3.76 9.90 -8.87
C THR A 205 -4.41 9.58 -10.21
N CYS A 206 -4.05 8.44 -10.79
CA CYS A 206 -4.76 7.85 -11.92
C CYS A 206 -5.45 6.56 -11.50
N SER A 207 -6.61 6.26 -12.06
CA SER A 207 -7.25 4.97 -11.85
C SER A 207 -7.85 4.37 -13.12
N GLN A 208 -7.92 3.04 -13.13
CA GLN A 208 -8.43 2.24 -14.24
C GLN A 208 -9.19 1.01 -13.72
N ARG A 209 -10.23 0.58 -14.44
CA ARG A 209 -11.02 -0.61 -14.10
C ARG A 209 -10.61 -1.83 -14.94
N ASP A 210 -10.80 -3.00 -14.34
CA ASP A 210 -10.57 -4.35 -14.89
C ASP A 210 -9.26 -4.56 -15.67
N PRO A 211 -8.10 -4.11 -15.17
CA PRO A 211 -6.88 -4.23 -15.94
C PRO A 211 -6.23 -5.61 -15.83
N ARG A 212 -5.58 -6.06 -16.91
CA ARG A 212 -4.65 -7.20 -16.93
C ARG A 212 -3.22 -6.75 -17.27
N ARG A 213 -3.07 -5.95 -18.34
CA ARG A 213 -1.82 -5.25 -18.67
C ARG A 213 -2.08 -3.78 -18.96
N ILE A 214 -1.46 -2.89 -18.18
CA ILE A 214 -1.60 -1.44 -18.34
C ILE A 214 -0.27 -0.88 -18.85
N ASN A 215 -0.33 0.09 -19.75
CA ASN A 215 0.81 0.94 -20.06
C ASN A 215 0.37 2.40 -20.02
N LEU A 216 1.05 3.21 -19.20
CA LEU A 216 0.84 4.64 -19.06
C LEU A 216 2.09 5.35 -19.60
N SER A 217 1.92 6.15 -20.65
CA SER A 217 3.03 6.82 -21.34
C SER A 217 2.92 8.34 -21.28
N GLN A 218 4.07 9.00 -21.26
CA GLN A 218 4.19 10.47 -21.25
C GLN A 218 4.02 11.10 -22.65
N GLY A 219 3.57 10.32 -23.65
CA GLY A 219 3.49 10.74 -25.06
C GLY A 219 4.84 10.58 -25.76
N LYS A 220 4.87 10.75 -27.09
CA LYS A 220 6.15 10.77 -27.83
C LYS A 220 6.96 11.96 -27.32
N THR A 221 8.02 11.69 -26.58
CA THR A 221 9.13 12.61 -26.44
C THR A 221 9.63 12.89 -27.86
N GLY A 222 9.32 14.08 -28.37
CA GLY A 222 10.02 14.62 -29.52
C GLY A 222 11.48 14.77 -29.12
N LEU A 223 12.31 13.82 -29.59
CA LEU A 223 13.72 14.08 -29.84
C LEU A 223 13.84 15.16 -30.90
#